data_AF-A0A521FH28-F1
#
_entry.id   AF-A0A521FH28-F1
#
_cell.length_a   1.000
_cell.length_b   1.000
_cell.length_c   1.000
_cell.angle_alpha   90.00
_cell.angle_beta   90.00
_cell.angle_gamma   90.00
#
_symmetry.space_group_name_H-M   'P 1'
#
loop_
_entity.id
_entity.type
_entity.pdbx_description
1 polymer ?
#
loop_
_entity_poly.entity_id
_entity_poly.type
_entity_poly.pdbx_seq_one_letter_code
_entity_poly.pdbx_strand_id
1 'polypeptide(L)'
;MSIEDTIVGDTNNSSREVADRAVDEMRAENIRSQRLQNDIIEQDKNERKDYANVLFTVTIIWLFLVLGIFISVGKGILIYSDSVIITLLTTTTANVLGLVVIVANYLFKK
;
A
#
# COMPACT_ATOMS: atom_id res chain seq x y z
N MET A 1 55.23 -35.56 19.29
CA MET A 1 54.20 -34.81 18.53
C MET A 1 54.81 -33.46 18.21
N SER A 2 54.98 -33.14 16.92
CA SER A 2 55.79 -31.99 16.50
C SER A 2 55.06 -30.68 16.83
N ILE A 3 55.79 -29.65 17.26
CA ILE A 3 55.23 -28.31 17.53
C ILE A 3 54.53 -27.77 16.27
N GLU A 4 55.04 -28.14 15.10
CA GLU A 4 54.50 -27.79 13.79
C GLU A 4 53.07 -28.31 13.57
N ASP A 5 52.77 -29.56 13.99
CA ASP A 5 51.41 -30.12 13.88
C ASP A 5 50.40 -29.39 14.78
N THR A 6 50.87 -28.88 15.92
CA THR A 6 50.04 -28.13 16.88
C THR A 6 49.71 -26.74 16.35
N ILE A 7 50.68 -26.06 15.76
CA ILE A 7 50.49 -24.73 15.14
C ILE A 7 49.57 -24.84 13.92
N VAL A 8 49.77 -25.84 13.05
CA VAL A 8 48.92 -26.05 11.87
C VAL A 8 47.48 -26.39 12.28
N GLY A 9 47.29 -27.18 13.34
CA GLY A 9 45.97 -27.48 13.90
C GLY A 9 45.24 -26.24 14.44
N ASP A 10 45.94 -25.39 15.19
CA ASP A 10 45.37 -24.16 15.77
C ASP A 10 45.01 -23.13 14.69
N THR A 11 45.87 -22.99 13.68
CA THR A 11 45.63 -22.07 12.55
C THR A 11 44.40 -22.49 11.73
N ASN A 12 44.21 -23.80 11.52
CA ASN A 12 43.05 -24.34 10.81
C ASN A 12 41.76 -24.19 11.64
N ASN A 13 41.82 -24.42 12.95
CA ASN A 13 40.68 -24.21 13.84
C ASN A 13 40.24 -22.73 13.85
N SER A 14 41.19 -21.81 13.98
CA SER A 14 40.94 -20.37 13.92
C SER A 14 40.30 -19.95 12.59
N SER A 15 40.77 -20.50 11.46
CA SER A 15 40.23 -20.20 10.13
C SER A 15 38.79 -20.67 9.94
N ARG A 16 38.44 -21.84 10.51
CA ARG A 16 37.06 -22.37 10.47
C ARG A 16 36.12 -21.55 11.34
N GLU A 17 36.56 -21.14 12.51
CA GLU A 17 35.75 -20.34 13.44
C GLU A 17 35.42 -18.94 12.86
N VAL A 18 36.37 -18.34 12.12
CA VAL A 18 36.14 -17.07 11.40
C VAL A 18 35.15 -17.26 10.24
N ALA A 19 35.26 -18.37 9.50
CA ALA A 19 34.33 -18.68 8.41
C ALA A 19 32.90 -18.92 8.91
N ASP A 20 32.73 -19.67 10.01
CA ASP A 20 31.42 -19.94 10.59
C ASP A 20 30.76 -18.64 11.11
N ARG A 21 31.53 -17.77 11.78
CA ARG A 21 31.04 -16.45 12.22
C ARG A 21 30.61 -15.55 11.06
N ALA A 22 31.38 -15.53 9.96
CA ALA A 22 31.02 -14.75 8.76
C ALA A 22 29.74 -15.27 8.09
N VAL A 23 29.52 -16.58 8.08
CA VAL A 23 28.28 -17.20 7.57
C VAL A 23 27.07 -16.85 8.45
N ASP A 24 27.24 -16.84 9.77
CA ASP A 24 26.17 -16.48 10.71
C ASP A 24 25.82 -14.99 10.64
N GLU A 25 26.82 -14.11 10.49
CA GLU A 25 26.61 -12.67 10.25
C GLU A 25 25.88 -12.43 8.92
N MET A 26 26.28 -13.11 7.84
CA MET A 26 25.64 -13.01 6.54
C MET A 26 24.21 -13.56 6.55
N ARG A 27 23.91 -14.59 7.35
CA ARG A 27 22.55 -15.10 7.56
C ARG A 27 21.71 -14.12 8.37
N ALA A 28 22.26 -13.53 9.43
CA ALA A 28 21.57 -12.53 10.23
C ALA A 28 21.22 -11.28 9.39
N GLU A 29 22.14 -10.84 8.53
CA GLU A 29 21.92 -9.71 7.61
C GLU A 29 20.88 -10.04 6.52
N ASN A 30 20.90 -11.24 5.95
CA ASN A 30 19.88 -11.70 5.02
C ASN A 30 18.49 -11.78 5.65
N ILE A 31 18.39 -12.29 6.88
CA ILE A 31 17.11 -12.35 7.61
C ILE A 31 16.61 -10.93 7.90
N ARG A 32 17.51 -10.01 8.26
CA ARG A 32 17.15 -8.60 8.52
C ARG A 32 16.68 -7.89 7.26
N SER A 33 17.38 -8.06 6.14
CA SER A 33 16.99 -7.45 4.85
C SER A 33 15.72 -8.05 4.27
N GLN A 34 15.44 -9.34 4.48
CA GLN A 34 14.17 -9.96 4.11
C GLN A 34 13.00 -9.44 4.95
N ARG A 35 13.19 -9.26 6.27
CA ARG A 35 12.17 -8.65 7.14
C ARG A 35 11.86 -7.22 6.73
N LEU A 36 12.88 -6.41 6.44
CA LEU A 36 12.69 -5.04 5.96
C LEU A 36 11.91 -4.98 4.64
N GLN A 37 12.21 -5.89 3.70
CA GLN A 37 11.45 -5.97 2.45
C GLN A 37 9.99 -6.39 2.68
N ASN A 38 9.74 -7.36 3.56
CA ASN A 38 8.39 -7.77 3.91
C ASN A 38 7.62 -6.63 4.59
N ASP A 39 8.23 -5.92 5.53
CA ASP A 39 7.61 -4.80 6.23
C ASP A 39 7.28 -3.65 5.26
N ILE A 40 8.15 -3.34 4.29
CA ILE A 40 7.87 -2.33 3.26
C ILE A 40 6.70 -2.76 2.38
N ILE A 41 6.65 -4.02 1.94
CA ILE A 41 5.55 -4.55 1.12
C ILE A 41 4.23 -4.56 1.90
N GLU A 42 4.30 -4.84 3.20
CA GLU A 42 3.13 -4.90 4.07
C GLU A 42 2.62 -3.49 4.42
N GLN A 43 3.52 -2.53 4.64
CA GLN A 43 3.21 -1.11 4.78
C GLN A 43 2.61 -0.53 3.49
N ASP A 44 3.19 -0.82 2.33
CA ASP A 44 2.67 -0.39 1.02
C ASP A 44 1.24 -0.91 0.78
N LYS A 45 0.91 -2.10 1.29
CA LYS A 45 -0.45 -2.65 1.22
C LYS A 45 -1.41 -1.97 2.20
N ASN A 46 -0.94 -1.65 3.40
CA ASN A 46 -1.78 -1.12 4.45
C ASN A 46 -2.12 0.36 4.21
N GLU A 47 -1.16 1.14 3.74
CA GLU A 47 -1.38 2.55 3.39
C GLU A 47 -2.38 2.68 2.23
N ARG A 48 -2.28 1.84 1.20
CA ARG A 48 -3.22 1.86 0.05
C ARG A 48 -4.67 1.54 0.44
N LYS A 49 -4.88 0.71 1.47
CA LYS A 49 -6.23 0.40 1.98
C LYS A 49 -6.88 1.61 2.64
N ASP A 50 -6.11 2.38 3.39
CA ASP A 50 -6.63 3.55 4.09
C ASP A 50 -7.03 4.66 3.13
N TYR A 51 -6.20 4.93 2.10
CA TYR A 51 -6.56 5.90 1.07
C TYR A 51 -7.85 5.53 0.31
N ALA A 52 -8.04 4.25 -0.01
CA ALA A 52 -9.26 3.77 -0.67
C ALA A 52 -10.50 3.99 0.20
N ASN A 53 -10.38 3.75 1.52
CA ASN A 53 -11.49 3.89 2.45
C ASN A 53 -11.89 5.36 2.67
N VAL A 54 -10.89 6.26 2.72
CA VAL A 54 -11.12 7.72 2.77
C VAL A 54 -11.81 8.20 1.50
N LEU A 55 -11.31 7.81 0.31
CA LEU A 55 -11.92 8.18 -0.97
C LEU A 55 -13.36 7.68 -1.11
N PHE A 56 -13.63 6.45 -0.65
CA PHE A 56 -14.97 5.88 -0.63
C PHE A 56 -15.91 6.69 0.27
N THR A 57 -15.46 7.04 1.48
CA THR A 57 -16.23 7.86 2.43
C THR A 57 -16.53 9.24 1.87
N VAL A 58 -15.55 9.93 1.29
CA VAL A 58 -15.73 11.24 0.64
C VAL A 58 -16.75 11.14 -0.50
N THR A 59 -16.69 10.07 -1.29
CA THR A 59 -17.64 9.87 -2.40
C THR A 59 -19.07 9.65 -1.93
N ILE A 60 -19.27 8.88 -0.85
CA ILE A 60 -20.59 8.72 -0.23
C ILE A 60 -21.13 10.08 0.23
N ILE A 61 -20.32 10.86 0.95
CA ILE A 61 -20.73 12.20 1.42
C ILE A 61 -21.09 13.10 0.25
N TRP A 62 -20.29 13.09 -0.83
CA TRP A 62 -20.58 13.84 -2.05
C TRP A 62 -21.91 13.43 -2.70
N LEU A 63 -22.19 12.12 -2.81
CA LEU A 63 -23.44 11.61 -3.37
C LEU A 63 -24.66 12.08 -2.56
N PHE A 64 -24.58 12.07 -1.23
CA PHE A 64 -25.64 12.63 -0.38
C PHE A 64 -25.83 14.12 -0.57
N LEU A 65 -24.73 14.88 -0.73
CA LEU A 65 -24.78 16.33 -0.98
C LEU A 65 -25.50 16.62 -2.32
N VAL A 66 -25.11 15.92 -3.39
CA VAL A 66 -25.73 16.04 -4.72
C VAL A 66 -27.21 15.66 -4.67
N LEU A 67 -27.57 14.59 -3.97
CA LEU A 67 -28.96 14.21 -3.75
C LEU A 67 -29.75 15.30 -3.02
N GLY A 68 -29.16 15.91 -1.98
CA GLY A 68 -29.77 17.03 -1.25
C GLY A 68 -30.00 18.27 -2.13
N ILE A 69 -29.05 18.58 -3.03
CA ILE A 69 -29.21 19.65 -4.02
C ILE A 69 -30.38 19.33 -4.95
N PHE A 70 -30.45 18.11 -5.49
CA PHE A 70 -31.55 17.70 -6.38
C PHE A 70 -32.92 17.78 -5.71
N ILE A 71 -33.04 17.33 -4.45
CA ILE A 71 -34.29 17.45 -3.68
C ILE A 71 -34.68 18.92 -3.48
N SER A 72 -33.70 19.79 -3.21
CA SER A 72 -33.94 21.21 -2.99
C SER A 72 -34.34 21.95 -4.27
N VAL A 73 -33.77 21.55 -5.42
CA VAL A 73 -34.18 22.02 -6.75
C VAL A 73 -35.59 21.55 -7.08
N GLY A 74 -35.89 20.26 -6.86
CA GLY A 74 -37.22 19.68 -7.12
C GLY A 74 -38.33 20.28 -6.23
N LYS A 75 -37.98 20.73 -5.02
CA LYS A 75 -38.88 21.49 -4.14
C LYS A 75 -39.05 22.97 -4.52
N GLY A 76 -38.32 23.46 -5.52
CA GLY A 76 -38.35 24.87 -5.94
C GLY A 76 -37.71 25.83 -4.94
N ILE A 77 -36.98 25.32 -3.95
CA ILE A 77 -36.26 26.14 -2.94
C ILE A 77 -35.03 26.80 -3.58
N LEU A 78 -34.44 26.13 -4.57
CA LEU A 78 -33.24 26.55 -5.27
C LEU A 78 -33.47 26.49 -6.79
N ILE A 79 -33.35 27.62 -7.46
CA ILE A 79 -33.45 27.72 -8.92
C ILE A 79 -32.03 27.81 -9.47
N TYR A 80 -31.55 26.72 -10.05
CA TYR A 80 -30.29 26.68 -10.76
C TYR A 80 -30.54 26.60 -12.27
N SER A 81 -29.59 27.11 -13.05
CA SER A 81 -29.60 26.92 -14.50
C SER A 81 -29.37 25.44 -14.84
N ASP A 82 -29.99 24.98 -15.93
CA ASP A 82 -29.81 23.64 -16.48
C ASP A 82 -28.34 23.28 -16.65
N SER A 83 -27.50 24.25 -17.01
CA SER A 83 -26.04 24.04 -17.14
C SER A 83 -25.39 23.59 -15.82
N VAL A 84 -25.83 24.14 -14.69
CA VAL A 84 -25.30 23.79 -13.36
C VAL A 84 -25.76 22.40 -12.94
N ILE A 85 -27.04 22.08 -13.19
CA ILE A 85 -27.62 20.76 -12.89
C ILE A 85 -26.93 19.67 -13.72
N ILE A 86 -26.77 19.90 -15.02
CA ILE A 86 -26.09 18.99 -15.93
C ILE A 86 -24.63 18.82 -15.50
N THR A 87 -23.94 19.90 -15.14
CA THR A 87 -22.54 19.83 -14.68
C THR A 87 -22.41 19.02 -13.39
N LEU A 88 -23.30 19.22 -12.41
CA LEU A 88 -23.33 18.45 -11.16
C LEU A 88 -23.63 16.97 -11.40
N LEU A 89 -24.56 16.66 -12.30
CA LEU A 89 -24.89 15.29 -12.66
C LEU A 89 -23.69 14.62 -13.35
N THR A 90 -23.10 15.30 -14.33
CA THR A 90 -21.99 14.78 -15.14
C THR A 90 -20.74 14.54 -14.28
N THR A 91 -20.39 15.48 -13.39
CA THR A 91 -19.25 15.31 -12.46
C THR A 91 -19.49 14.17 -11.47
N THR A 92 -20.72 14.00 -10.99
CA THR A 92 -21.08 12.87 -10.11
C THR A 92 -21.01 11.53 -10.85
N THR A 93 -21.51 11.46 -12.08
CA THR A 93 -21.39 10.26 -12.93
C THR A 93 -19.93 9.92 -13.20
N ALA A 94 -19.09 10.92 -13.52
CA ALA A 94 -17.66 10.72 -13.73
C ALA A 94 -16.96 10.19 -12.45
N ASN A 95 -17.30 10.73 -11.28
CA ASN A 95 -16.76 10.24 -10.00
C ASN A 95 -17.16 8.78 -9.72
N VAL A 96 -18.42 8.41 -9.94
CA VAL A 96 -18.90 7.03 -9.75
C VAL A 96 -18.20 6.08 -10.72
N LEU A 97 -18.08 6.45 -12.00
CA LEU A 97 -17.35 5.64 -13.00
C LEU A 97 -15.87 5.51 -12.65
N GLY A 98 -15.23 6.60 -12.19
CA GLY A 98 -13.85 6.59 -11.73
C GLY A 98 -13.63 5.60 -10.58
N LEU A 99 -14.51 5.60 -9.57
CA LEU A 99 -14.47 4.60 -8.49
C LEU A 99 -14.67 3.18 -9.00
N VAL A 100 -15.63 2.95 -9.90
CA VAL A 100 -15.86 1.61 -10.48
C VAL A 100 -14.61 1.11 -11.21
N VAL A 101 -13.93 1.97 -11.97
CA VAL A 101 -12.67 1.60 -12.66
C VAL A 101 -11.56 1.32 -11.66
N ILE A 102 -11.44 2.11 -10.58
CA ILE A 102 -10.44 1.88 -9.52
C ILE A 102 -10.71 0.54 -8.81
N VAL A 103 -11.96 0.27 -8.42
CA VAL A 103 -12.36 -0.97 -7.75
C VAL A 103 -12.21 -2.17 -8.68
N ALA A 104 -12.58 -2.04 -9.96
CA ALA A 104 -12.38 -3.10 -10.95
C ALA A 104 -10.89 -3.39 -11.15
N ASN A 105 -10.05 -2.35 -11.27
CA ASN A 105 -8.60 -2.55 -11.32
C ASN A 105 -8.07 -3.17 -10.02
N TYR A 106 -8.61 -2.83 -8.85
CA TYR A 106 -8.20 -3.43 -7.58
C TYR A 106 -8.59 -4.92 -7.47
N LEU A 107 -9.80 -5.28 -7.91
CA LEU A 107 -10.30 -6.66 -7.82
C LEU A 107 -9.71 -7.59 -8.88
N PHE A 108 -9.43 -7.05 -10.08
CA PHE A 108 -8.98 -7.84 -11.23
C PHE A 108 -7.51 -7.64 -11.60
N LYS A 109 -6.79 -6.64 -11.05
CA LYS A 109 -5.32 -6.70 -11.09
C LYS A 109 -4.84 -7.70 -10.05
N LYS A 110 -4.32 -8.80 -10.59
CA LYS A 110 -3.28 -9.60 -9.95
C LYS A 110 -1.97 -8.80 -9.88
#